data_AF-A0A917YR30-F1
#
_entry.id   AF-A0A917YR30-F1
#
_cell.length_a   1.000
_cell.length_b   1.000
_cell.length_c   1.000
_cell.angle_alpha   90.00
_cell.angle_beta   90.00
_cell.angle_gamma   90.00
#
_symmetry.space_group_name_H-M   'P 1'
#
loop_
_entity.id
_entity.type
_entity.pdbx_description
1 polymer ?
#
loop_
_entity_poly.entity_id
_entity_poly.type
_entity_poly.pdbx_seq_one_letter_code
_entity_poly.pdbx_strand_id
1 'polypeptide(L)'
;MAIYLVVTAHQSEYPEPIHFQQGTTLQIGEKYQGPEDWQDWYFCHTDAHPGGWVPRQVFRLTEAGQGVALQDYSAKELNVAQGDLLEGTRTLNGWLWAQHLASKESGWVPLENLQIQEG
;
A
#
# COMPACT_ATOMS: atom_id res chain seq x y z
N MET A 1 1.57 -12.20 14.21
CA MET A 1 1.18 -10.82 13.86
C MET A 1 1.66 -9.91 14.97
N ALA A 2 2.11 -8.71 14.63
CA ALA A 2 2.65 -7.75 15.60
C ALA A 2 1.68 -6.58 15.77
N ILE A 3 1.65 -6.01 16.98
CA ILE A 3 0.84 -4.82 17.29
C ILE A 3 1.70 -3.58 17.08
N TYR A 4 1.11 -2.58 16.43
CA TYR A 4 1.73 -1.29 16.17
C TYR A 4 0.91 -0.19 16.82
N LEU A 5 1.59 0.75 17.45
CA LEU A 5 1.03 2.00 17.94
C LEU A 5 1.22 3.07 16.86
N VAL A 6 0.16 3.79 16.52
CA VAL A 6 0.22 4.96 15.64
C VAL A 6 0.78 6.13 16.43
N VAL A 7 1.96 6.61 16.04
CA VAL A 7 2.63 7.76 16.66
C VAL A 7 2.43 9.05 15.91
N THR A 8 2.11 8.97 14.62
CA THR A 8 1.73 10.10 13.76
C THR A 8 0.46 9.74 12.99
N ALA A 9 -0.52 10.63 12.95
CA ALA A 9 -1.75 10.39 12.21
C ALA A 9 -1.49 10.30 10.69
N HIS A 10 -2.32 9.52 10.00
CA HIS A 10 -2.27 9.39 8.55
C HIS A 10 -3.69 9.40 7.98
N GLN A 11 -3.89 10.17 6.93
CA GLN A 11 -5.16 10.28 6.23
C GLN A 11 -4.92 10.06 4.75
N SER A 12 -5.67 9.12 4.17
CA SER A 12 -5.62 8.80 2.75
C SER A 12 -5.99 10.01 1.91
N GLU A 13 -5.17 10.31 0.91
CA GLU A 13 -5.48 11.27 -0.14
C GLU A 13 -6.23 10.62 -1.33
N TYR A 14 -6.42 9.30 -1.29
CA TYR A 14 -6.97 8.49 -2.38
C TYR A 14 -8.30 7.83 -1.96
N PRO A 15 -9.45 8.48 -2.19
CA PRO A 15 -10.76 7.96 -1.79
C PRO A 15 -11.19 6.74 -2.63
N GLU A 16 -10.70 6.64 -3.87
CA GLU A 16 -10.93 5.52 -4.77
C GLU A 16 -9.59 4.85 -5.07
N PRO A 17 -9.13 3.91 -4.21
CA PRO A 17 -7.86 3.25 -4.41
C PRO A 17 -7.95 2.22 -5.53
N ILE A 18 -6.89 2.17 -6.35
CA ILE A 18 -6.73 1.09 -7.32
C ILE A 18 -6.76 -0.26 -6.61
N HIS A 19 -7.51 -1.20 -7.19
CA HIS A 19 -7.56 -2.58 -6.76
C HIS A 19 -7.72 -3.50 -7.97
N PHE A 20 -7.12 -4.67 -7.89
CA PHE A 20 -7.16 -5.65 -8.98
C PHE A 20 -6.86 -7.05 -8.45
N GLN A 21 -7.12 -8.05 -9.30
CA GLN A 21 -6.88 -9.44 -9.00
C GLN A 21 -5.57 -9.92 -9.63
N GLN A 22 -5.05 -11.03 -9.14
CA GLN A 22 -3.96 -11.74 -9.80
C GLN A 22 -4.28 -11.98 -11.28
N GLY A 23 -3.29 -11.77 -12.15
CA GLY A 23 -3.40 -11.93 -13.59
C GLY A 23 -3.95 -10.71 -14.32
N THR A 24 -4.44 -9.67 -13.63
CA THR A 24 -4.84 -8.41 -14.25
C THR A 24 -3.65 -7.74 -14.97
N THR A 25 -3.89 -7.29 -16.20
CA THR A 25 -2.93 -6.46 -16.95
C THR A 25 -2.89 -5.06 -16.34
N LEU A 26 -1.67 -4.56 -16.12
CA LEU A 26 -1.40 -3.23 -15.62
C LEU A 26 -0.64 -2.44 -16.69
N GLN A 27 -0.97 -1.17 -16.84
CA GLN A 27 -0.13 -0.22 -17.55
C GLN A 27 0.80 0.44 -16.53
N ILE A 28 2.11 0.31 -16.75
CA ILE A 28 3.13 0.73 -15.79
C ILE A 28 3.61 2.13 -16.17
N GLY A 29 3.38 3.08 -15.27
CA GLY A 29 3.80 4.47 -15.42
C GLY A 29 5.10 4.77 -14.69
N GLU A 30 5.16 5.95 -14.08
CA GLU A 30 6.36 6.46 -13.42
C GLU A 30 6.73 5.65 -12.18
N LYS A 31 8.04 5.53 -11.93
CA LYS A 31 8.57 5.03 -10.66
C LYS A 31 8.64 6.20 -9.68
N TYR A 32 8.24 5.99 -8.44
CA TYR A 32 8.40 6.96 -7.36
C TYR A 32 9.89 7.36 -7.18
N GLN A 33 10.16 8.65 -6.99
CA GLN A 33 11.52 9.23 -6.85
C GLN A 33 11.65 10.20 -5.66
N GLY A 34 10.85 10.02 -4.60
CA GLY A 34 10.94 10.85 -3.40
C GLY A 34 12.13 10.50 -2.50
N PRO A 35 12.48 11.40 -1.54
CA PRO A 35 13.52 11.16 -0.54
C PRO A 35 13.16 10.08 0.49
N GLU A 36 11.88 9.72 0.62
CA GLU A 36 11.35 8.70 1.51
C GLU A 36 11.81 7.30 1.08
N ASP A 37 11.85 6.34 2.02
CA ASP A 37 12.22 4.94 1.71
C ASP A 37 11.07 4.16 1.06
N TRP A 38 10.36 4.80 0.13
CA TRP A 38 9.29 4.25 -0.69
C TRP A 38 9.85 3.88 -2.07
N GLN A 39 11.01 3.23 -2.07
CA GLN A 39 11.62 2.75 -3.30
C GLN A 39 10.74 1.67 -3.94
N ASP A 40 10.78 1.56 -5.27
CA ASP A 40 10.09 0.53 -6.04
C ASP A 40 8.55 0.57 -5.98
N TRP A 41 7.97 1.73 -5.72
CA TRP A 41 6.59 2.03 -6.08
C TRP A 41 6.49 2.54 -7.52
N TYR A 42 5.48 2.08 -8.24
CA TYR A 42 5.18 2.48 -9.61
C TYR A 42 3.74 2.96 -9.69
N PHE A 43 3.50 4.08 -10.36
CA PHE A 43 2.15 4.54 -10.62
C PHE A 43 1.57 3.71 -11.75
N CYS A 44 0.64 2.82 -11.42
CA CYS A 44 0.04 1.90 -12.38
C CYS A 44 -1.43 2.25 -12.57
N HIS A 45 -1.96 1.99 -13.75
CA HIS A 45 -3.39 2.02 -14.01
C HIS A 45 -3.86 0.71 -14.62
N THR A 46 -5.18 0.54 -14.68
CA THR A 46 -5.85 -0.54 -15.41
C THR A 46 -6.83 0.07 -16.40
N ASP A 47 -7.43 -0.74 -17.27
CA ASP A 47 -8.52 -0.28 -18.14
C ASP A 47 -9.76 0.19 -17.35
N ALA A 48 -9.89 -0.24 -16.09
CA ALA A 48 -11.03 0.03 -15.23
C ALA A 48 -10.78 1.09 -14.14
N HIS A 49 -9.53 1.52 -13.93
CA HIS A 49 -9.17 2.43 -12.85
C HIS A 49 -8.09 3.43 -13.28
N PRO A 50 -8.25 4.74 -13.00
CA PRO A 50 -7.37 5.80 -13.52
C PRO A 50 -5.93 5.72 -13.03
N GLY A 51 -5.69 5.14 -11.86
CA GLY A 51 -4.36 4.75 -11.42
C GLY A 51 -4.17 4.77 -9.91
N GLY A 52 -3.00 4.32 -9.48
CA GLY A 52 -2.54 4.38 -8.10
C GLY A 52 -1.18 3.72 -7.94
N TRP A 53 -0.55 3.91 -6.79
CA TRP A 53 0.76 3.35 -6.50
C TRP A 53 0.67 1.84 -6.28
N VAL A 54 1.55 1.09 -6.97
CA VAL A 54 1.67 -0.36 -6.87
C VAL A 54 3.13 -0.74 -6.62
N PRO A 55 3.43 -1.60 -5.62
CA PRO A 55 4.79 -2.06 -5.36
C PRO A 55 5.29 -2.95 -6.51
N ARG A 56 6.56 -2.81 -6.89
CA ARG A 56 7.18 -3.60 -7.96
C ARG A 56 7.05 -5.11 -7.76
N GLN A 57 6.99 -5.58 -6.52
CA GLN A 57 6.85 -7.00 -6.17
C GLN A 57 5.47 -7.57 -6.52
N VAL A 58 4.46 -6.71 -6.72
CA VAL A 58 3.06 -7.12 -6.97
C VAL A 58 2.83 -7.47 -8.45
N PHE A 59 3.73 -7.12 -9.36
CA PHE A 59 3.60 -7.41 -10.78
C PHE A 59 4.91 -7.87 -11.40
N ARG A 60 4.83 -8.53 -12.55
CA ARG A 60 5.98 -8.72 -13.45
C ARG A 60 5.84 -7.81 -14.65
N LEU A 61 6.95 -7.27 -15.12
CA LEU A 61 6.97 -6.52 -16.38
C LEU A 61 6.77 -7.47 -17.56
N THR A 62 6.08 -6.97 -18.58
CA THR A 62 5.95 -7.58 -19.90
C THR A 62 6.53 -6.62 -20.94
N GLU A 63 6.18 -6.80 -22.20
CA GLU A 63 6.60 -5.91 -23.28
C GLU A 63 5.90 -4.54 -23.19
N ALA A 64 6.50 -3.54 -23.84
CA ALA A 64 5.87 -2.23 -24.11
C ALA A 64 5.32 -1.46 -22.88
N GLY A 65 5.98 -1.53 -21.72
CA GLY A 65 5.57 -0.77 -20.52
C GLY A 65 4.32 -1.32 -19.83
N GLN A 66 3.95 -2.56 -20.12
CA GLN A 66 2.88 -3.26 -19.43
C GLN A 66 3.44 -4.20 -18.36
N GLY A 67 2.55 -4.65 -17.48
CA GLY A 67 2.83 -5.69 -16.51
C GLY A 67 1.61 -6.57 -16.26
N VAL A 68 1.84 -7.69 -15.58
CA VAL A 68 0.77 -8.60 -15.14
C VAL A 68 0.87 -8.74 -13.63
N ALA A 69 -0.26 -8.53 -12.94
CA ALA A 69 -0.38 -8.71 -11.51
C ALA A 69 -0.05 -10.16 -11.12
N LEU A 70 0.85 -10.31 -10.15
CA LEU A 70 1.27 -11.61 -9.60
C LEU A 70 0.38 -12.06 -8.44
N GLN A 71 -0.43 -11.16 -7.91
CA GLN A 71 -1.32 -11.39 -6.78
C GLN A 71 -2.42 -10.33 -6.76
N ASP A 72 -3.45 -10.57 -5.95
CA ASP A 72 -4.43 -9.54 -5.62
C ASP A 72 -3.75 -8.39 -4.87
N TYR A 73 -4.24 -7.17 -5.12
CA TYR A 73 -3.70 -5.97 -4.52
C TYR A 73 -4.73 -4.86 -4.43
N SER A 74 -4.60 -4.04 -3.41
CA SER A 74 -5.28 -2.76 -3.27
C SER A 74 -4.30 -1.72 -2.73
N ALA A 75 -4.32 -0.53 -3.33
CA ALA A 75 -3.61 0.66 -2.82
C ALA A 75 -4.39 1.37 -1.72
N LYS A 76 -5.39 0.72 -1.10
CA LYS A 76 -6.19 1.32 -0.04
C LYS A 76 -5.29 1.69 1.14
N GLU A 77 -5.24 2.97 1.45
CA GLU A 77 -4.64 3.51 2.66
C GLU A 77 -5.65 3.50 3.81
N LEU A 78 -5.15 3.35 5.04
CA LEU A 78 -5.96 3.32 6.25
C LEU A 78 -5.87 4.67 6.97
N ASN A 79 -7.02 5.30 7.20
CA ASN A 79 -7.08 6.50 8.04
C ASN A 79 -6.84 6.11 9.50
N VAL A 80 -5.86 6.73 10.14
CA VAL A 80 -5.48 6.45 11.53
C VAL A 80 -5.17 7.73 12.29
N ALA A 81 -5.53 7.75 13.57
CA ALA A 81 -5.20 8.80 14.52
C ALA A 81 -4.04 8.35 15.43
N GLN A 82 -3.30 9.33 15.96
CA GLN A 82 -2.28 9.06 16.95
C GLN A 82 -2.90 8.38 18.18
N GLY A 83 -2.28 7.28 18.64
CA GLY A 83 -2.77 6.45 19.73
C GLY A 83 -3.56 5.22 19.29
N ASP A 84 -3.95 5.13 18.01
CA ASP A 84 -4.61 3.94 17.49
C ASP A 84 -3.69 2.72 17.55
N LEU A 85 -4.29 1.55 17.75
CA LEU A 85 -3.60 0.26 17.74
C LEU A 85 -3.98 -0.52 16.49
N LEU A 86 -2.95 -1.02 15.80
CA LEU A 86 -3.07 -1.75 14.56
C LEU A 86 -2.46 -3.14 14.68
N GLU A 87 -3.08 -4.14 14.04
CA GLU A 87 -2.47 -5.44 13.82
C GLU A 87 -1.82 -5.47 12.42
N GLY A 88 -0.49 -5.58 12.40
CA GLY A 88 0.30 -5.58 11.16
C GLY A 88 0.50 -6.99 10.58
N THR A 89 0.40 -7.09 9.25
CA THR A 89 0.43 -8.39 8.56
C THR A 89 1.49 -8.50 7.47
N ARG A 90 1.75 -7.42 6.73
CA ARG A 90 2.68 -7.40 5.61
C ARG A 90 3.30 -6.03 5.44
N THR A 91 4.60 -5.99 5.22
CA THR A 91 5.32 -4.76 4.88
C THR A 91 5.73 -4.77 3.41
N LEU A 92 5.57 -3.64 2.72
CA LEU A 92 6.12 -3.40 1.38
C LEU A 92 6.64 -1.97 1.31
N ASN A 93 7.92 -1.82 0.94
CA ASN A 93 8.52 -0.53 0.52
C ASN A 93 8.18 0.65 1.46
N GLY A 94 8.40 0.48 2.78
CA GLY A 94 8.13 1.52 3.78
C GLY A 94 6.69 1.59 4.28
N TRP A 95 5.77 0.72 3.84
CA TRP A 95 4.37 0.71 4.25
C TRP A 95 3.96 -0.63 4.88
N LEU A 96 3.07 -0.57 5.87
CA LEU A 96 2.49 -1.72 6.54
C LEU A 96 1.02 -1.89 6.14
N TRP A 97 0.65 -3.08 5.64
CA TRP A 97 -0.75 -3.49 5.56
C TRP A 97 -1.19 -3.93 6.95
N ALA A 98 -2.12 -3.17 7.52
CA ALA A 98 -2.59 -3.36 8.87
C ALA A 98 -4.11 -3.37 8.95
N GLN A 99 -4.63 -3.96 10.03
CA GLN A 99 -6.03 -3.83 10.43
C GLN A 99 -6.13 -2.98 11.70
N HIS A 100 -7.00 -1.98 11.68
CA HIS A 100 -7.32 -1.18 12.85
C HIS A 100 -8.05 -2.03 13.89
N LEU A 101 -7.56 -2.09 15.15
CA LEU A 101 -8.12 -2.99 16.15
C LEU A 101 -9.56 -2.63 16.55
N ALA A 102 -9.92 -1.34 16.61
CA ALA A 102 -11.28 -0.89 16.94
C ALA A 102 -12.26 -0.99 15.76
N SER A 103 -12.00 -0.30 14.64
CA SER A 103 -12.92 -0.25 13.50
C SER A 103 -12.91 -1.51 12.62
N LYS A 104 -11.88 -2.35 12.72
CA LYS A 104 -11.64 -3.53 11.88
C LYS A 104 -11.37 -3.23 10.40
N GLU A 105 -11.23 -1.97 10.03
CA GLU A 105 -10.82 -1.59 8.68
C GLU A 105 -9.35 -1.96 8.42
N SER A 106 -9.04 -2.35 7.19
CA SER A 106 -7.67 -2.60 6.74
C SER A 106 -7.24 -1.65 5.63
N GLY A 107 -5.94 -1.36 5.60
CA GLY A 107 -5.28 -0.55 4.59
C GLY A 107 -3.78 -0.40 4.87
N TRP A 108 -3.08 0.27 3.97
CA TRP A 108 -1.68 0.64 4.13
C TRP A 108 -1.52 1.84 5.06
N VAL A 109 -0.49 1.81 5.91
CA VAL A 109 -0.04 2.95 6.73
C VAL A 109 1.48 3.07 6.61
N PRO A 110 2.06 4.27 6.49
CA PRO A 110 3.52 4.45 6.45
C PRO A 110 4.16 3.91 7.72
N LEU A 111 5.25 3.15 7.60
CA LEU A 111 5.97 2.60 8.75
C LEU A 111 6.55 3.69 9.66
N GLU A 112 6.95 4.82 9.09
CA GLU A 112 7.45 5.98 9.84
C GLU A 112 6.41 6.57 10.81
N ASN A 113 5.13 6.30 10.58
CA ASN A 113 4.03 6.72 11.45
C ASN A 113 3.74 5.72 12.58
N LEU A 114 4.49 4.62 12.66
CA LEU A 114 4.22 3.49 13.53
C LEU A 114 5.40 3.16 14.44
N GLN A 115 5.08 2.65 15.62
CA GLN A 115 6.04 1.99 16.51
C GLN A 115 5.54 0.59 16.84
N ILE A 116 6.41 -0.41 16.68
CA ILE A 116 6.10 -1.77 17.12
C ILE A 116 5.97 -1.79 18.65
N GLN A 117 4.90 -2.39 19.14
CA GLN A 117 4.75 -2.68 20.56
C GLN A 117 5.41 -4.04 20.80
N GLU A 118 6.58 -4.03 21.44
CA GLU A 118 7.15 -5.25 22.00
C GLU A 118 6.37 -5.61 23.27
N GLY A 119 5.94 -6.88 23.36
CA GLY A 119 5.25 -7.43 24.52
C GLY A 119 6.20 -7.79 25.65
#